data_AF-A0A125QAL9-F1
#
_entry.id   AF-A0A125QAL9-F1
#
_cell.length_a   1.000
_cell.length_b   1.000
_cell.length_c   1.000
_cell.angle_alpha   90.00
_cell.angle_beta   90.00
_cell.angle_gamma   90.00
#
_symmetry.space_group_name_H-M   'P 1'
#
loop_
_entity.id
_entity.type
_entity.pdbx_description
1 polymer ?
#
loop_
_entity_poly.entity_id
_entity_poly.type
_entity_poly.pdbx_seq_one_letter_code
_entity_poly.pdbx_strand_id
1 'polypeptide(L)'
;MSMKNIFALCAALLLACCQTAEPPSTASGKPEVTIRASVSKIKALLITHAMNNGLSITKDTEYLLQFDKPTTNVGATLLLGSRYAGTPNERYVITFAPLGEETRVIASAMFVTNPGSGFEQLTPVNAGPGIDQTQRDLQQIKAMAETPDTSVAAAKPGAKPRAVTR
;
A
#
# COMPACT_ATOMS: atom_id res chain seq x y z
N MET A 1 -11.37 41.93 -24.44
CA MET A 1 -10.86 41.74 -23.06
C MET A 1 -9.49 42.40 -23.00
N SER A 2 -9.30 43.44 -22.18
CA SER A 2 -8.05 44.23 -22.17
C SER A 2 -6.87 43.38 -21.69
N MET A 3 -5.67 43.61 -22.22
CA MET A 3 -4.45 42.84 -21.90
C MET A 3 -4.12 42.84 -20.40
N LYS A 4 -4.54 43.89 -19.67
CA LYS A 4 -4.50 43.97 -18.20
C LYS A 4 -5.39 42.92 -17.50
N ASN A 5 -6.53 42.56 -18.09
CA ASN A 5 -7.48 41.62 -17.51
C ASN A 5 -7.02 40.16 -17.70
N ILE A 6 -6.22 39.89 -18.74
CA ILE A 6 -5.61 38.57 -18.97
C ILE A 6 -4.47 38.34 -17.97
N PHE A 7 -3.65 39.35 -17.70
CA PHE A 7 -2.54 39.24 -16.75
C PHE A 7 -3.01 39.00 -15.31
N ALA A 8 -4.09 39.68 -14.90
CA ALA A 8 -4.71 39.47 -13.60
C ALA A 8 -5.30 38.06 -13.43
N LEU A 9 -5.86 37.48 -14.50
CA LEU A 9 -6.42 36.13 -14.48
C LEU A 9 -5.33 35.06 -14.39
N CYS A 10 -4.23 35.21 -15.12
CA CYS A 10 -3.08 34.29 -15.04
C CYS A 10 -2.40 34.32 -13.66
N ALA A 11 -2.29 35.50 -13.03
CA ALA A 11 -1.71 35.62 -11.70
C ALA A 11 -2.58 34.95 -10.61
N ALA A 12 -3.91 34.99 -10.75
CA ALA A 12 -4.82 34.32 -9.82
C ALA A 12 -4.78 32.78 -9.96
N LEU A 13 -4.57 32.24 -11.16
CA LEU A 13 -4.40 30.78 -11.35
C LEU A 13 -3.11 30.23 -10.73
N LEU A 14 -2.04 31.03 -10.67
CA LEU A 14 -0.77 30.59 -10.08
C LEU A 14 -0.82 30.51 -8.54
N LEU A 15 -1.71 31.27 -7.89
CA LEU A 15 -1.90 31.24 -6.44
C LEU A 15 -2.82 30.11 -5.95
N ALA A 16 -3.68 29.57 -6.82
CA ALA A 16 -4.59 28.47 -6.49
C ALA A 16 -3.92 27.08 -6.47
N CYS A 17 -2.65 26.97 -6.87
CA CYS A 17 -1.95 25.69 -6.99
C CYS A 17 -1.25 25.21 -5.70
N CYS A 18 -1.38 25.93 -4.58
CA CYS A 18 -0.76 25.58 -3.31
C CYS A 18 -1.67 24.72 -2.42
N GLN A 19 -2.42 23.78 -2.99
CA GLN A 19 -3.14 22.79 -2.21
C GLN A 19 -2.15 21.67 -1.85
N THR A 20 -1.38 21.90 -0.79
CA THR A 20 -0.50 20.89 -0.20
C THR A 20 -1.31 19.65 0.15
N ALA A 21 -0.94 18.49 -0.38
CA ALA A 21 -1.58 17.23 -0.02
C ALA A 21 -1.49 17.03 1.50
N GLU A 22 -2.64 16.84 2.15
CA GLU A 22 -2.69 16.64 3.60
C GLU A 22 -2.18 15.22 3.95
N PRO A 23 -1.39 15.08 5.02
CA PRO A 23 -1.00 13.77 5.52
C PRO A 23 -2.21 13.04 6.13
N PRO A 24 -2.18 11.70 6.26
CA PRO A 24 -3.25 10.94 6.90
C PRO A 24 -3.54 11.42 8.32
N SER A 25 -4.82 11.64 8.64
CA SER A 25 -5.29 12.01 9.98
C SER A 25 -5.38 10.78 10.92
N THR A 26 -4.32 9.98 10.98
CA THR A 26 -4.20 8.81 11.87
C THR A 26 -3.26 9.12 13.02
N ALA A 27 -3.31 8.31 14.09
CA ALA A 27 -2.43 8.49 15.26
C ALA A 27 -0.93 8.37 14.93
N SER A 28 -0.58 7.62 13.87
CA SER A 28 0.82 7.49 13.40
C SER A 28 1.23 8.52 12.34
N GLY A 29 0.31 9.35 11.83
CA GLY A 29 0.56 10.23 10.68
C GLY A 29 0.86 9.46 9.39
N LYS A 30 0.44 8.19 9.33
CA LYS A 30 0.70 7.23 8.24
C LYS A 30 -0.58 6.43 7.95
N PRO A 31 -0.69 5.76 6.79
CA PRO A 31 -1.80 4.84 6.59
C PRO A 31 -1.84 3.77 7.69
N GLU A 32 -2.99 3.66 8.35
CA GLU A 32 -3.14 2.86 9.56
C GLU A 32 -4.55 2.25 9.64
N VAL A 33 -4.63 1.03 10.16
CA VAL A 33 -5.89 0.35 10.45
C VAL A 33 -5.73 -0.66 11.59
N THR A 34 -6.77 -0.84 12.40
CA THR A 34 -6.86 -1.97 13.35
C THR A 34 -7.80 -3.02 12.78
N ILE A 35 -7.35 -4.28 12.73
CA ILE A 35 -8.07 -5.39 12.09
C ILE A 35 -8.30 -6.49 13.11
N ARG A 36 -9.54 -6.97 13.24
CA ARG A 36 -9.86 -8.17 14.04
C ARG A 36 -9.50 -9.44 13.28
N ALA A 37 -8.20 -9.72 13.22
CA ALA A 37 -7.63 -10.93 12.63
C ALA A 37 -6.22 -11.16 13.15
N SER A 38 -5.75 -12.39 13.03
CA SER A 38 -4.35 -12.74 13.30
C SER A 38 -3.41 -12.11 12.27
N VAL A 39 -2.18 -11.83 12.68
CA VAL A 39 -1.11 -11.32 11.79
C VAL A 39 -0.96 -12.21 10.55
N SER A 40 -1.01 -13.54 10.72
CA SER A 40 -0.86 -14.48 9.60
C SER A 40 -1.96 -14.35 8.55
N LYS A 41 -3.23 -14.17 8.96
CA LYS A 41 -4.34 -13.94 8.01
C LYS A 41 -4.15 -12.63 7.26
N ILE A 42 -3.78 -11.57 7.98
CA ILE A 42 -3.54 -10.24 7.39
C ILE A 42 -2.38 -10.29 6.39
N LYS A 43 -1.27 -10.93 6.74
CA LYS A 43 -0.12 -11.10 5.84
C LYS A 43 -0.49 -11.85 4.57
N ALA A 44 -1.24 -12.95 4.66
CA ALA A 44 -1.67 -13.70 3.47
C ALA A 44 -2.47 -12.83 2.49
N LEU A 45 -3.37 -11.98 3.02
CA LEU A 45 -4.14 -11.03 2.21
C LEU A 45 -3.25 -9.94 1.61
N LEU A 46 -2.33 -9.36 2.39
CA LEU A 46 -1.39 -8.35 1.91
C LEU A 46 -0.44 -8.90 0.83
N ILE A 47 0.04 -10.13 0.98
CA ILE A 47 0.88 -10.81 -0.01
C ILE A 47 0.09 -11.01 -1.31
N THR A 48 -1.16 -11.48 -1.21
CA THR A 48 -2.03 -11.65 -2.37
C THR A 48 -2.26 -10.31 -3.09
N HIS A 49 -2.55 -9.25 -2.33
CA HIS A 49 -2.66 -7.89 -2.86
C HIS A 49 -1.36 -7.44 -3.54
N ALA A 50 -0.22 -7.64 -2.90
CA ALA A 50 1.08 -7.26 -3.43
C ALA A 50 1.40 -7.96 -4.77
N MET A 51 1.18 -9.27 -4.83
CA MET A 51 1.41 -10.07 -6.05
C MET A 51 0.52 -9.58 -7.21
N ASN A 52 -0.76 -9.30 -6.94
CA ASN A 52 -1.70 -8.79 -7.94
C ASN A 52 -1.31 -7.39 -8.48
N ASN A 53 -0.52 -6.64 -7.72
CA ASN A 53 -0.07 -5.30 -8.07
C ASN A 53 1.41 -5.26 -8.54
N GLY A 54 2.03 -6.42 -8.77
CA GLY A 54 3.41 -6.51 -9.28
C GLY A 54 4.49 -6.15 -8.24
N LEU A 55 4.17 -6.20 -6.95
CA LEU A 55 5.15 -6.00 -5.88
C LEU A 55 5.86 -7.30 -5.54
N SER A 56 7.15 -7.20 -5.21
CA SER A 56 7.97 -8.31 -4.74
C SER A 56 8.18 -8.22 -3.23
N ILE A 57 8.07 -9.36 -2.53
CA ILE A 57 8.37 -9.43 -1.10
C ILE A 57 9.88 -9.35 -0.92
N THR A 58 10.34 -8.40 -0.11
CA THR A 58 11.77 -8.19 0.17
C THR A 58 12.14 -8.51 1.62
N LYS A 59 11.17 -8.50 2.54
CA LYS A 59 11.37 -8.91 3.93
C LYS A 59 10.05 -9.40 4.53
N ASP A 60 10.09 -10.52 5.24
CA ASP A 60 8.96 -11.04 6.02
C ASP A 60 9.49 -11.52 7.38
N THR A 61 9.09 -10.85 8.45
CA THR A 61 9.38 -11.22 9.85
C THR A 61 8.10 -11.15 10.65
N GLU A 62 8.06 -11.72 11.85
CA GLU A 62 6.85 -11.76 12.71
C GLU A 62 6.07 -10.42 12.75
N TYR A 63 6.77 -9.30 12.92
CA TYR A 63 6.17 -7.96 13.09
C TYR A 63 6.33 -7.03 11.89
N LEU A 64 6.91 -7.50 10.77
CA LEU A 64 7.19 -6.65 9.62
C LEU A 64 7.02 -7.41 8.29
N LEU A 65 6.38 -6.77 7.32
CA LEU A 65 6.32 -7.22 5.94
C LEU A 65 6.72 -6.08 5.02
N GLN A 66 7.67 -6.33 4.13
CA GLN A 66 8.20 -5.33 3.21
C GLN A 66 8.03 -5.78 1.77
N PHE A 67 7.61 -4.83 0.95
CA PHE A 67 7.45 -5.01 -0.49
C PHE A 67 8.17 -3.93 -1.26
N ASP A 68 8.74 -4.29 -2.40
CA ASP A 68 9.36 -3.36 -3.34
C ASP A 68 8.79 -3.55 -4.74
N LYS A 69 8.70 -2.47 -5.52
CA LYS A 69 8.51 -2.50 -6.97
C LYS A 69 9.23 -1.31 -7.63
N PRO A 70 9.62 -1.36 -8.90
CA PRO A 70 10.07 -0.18 -9.62
C PRO A 70 8.98 0.90 -9.63
N THR A 71 9.35 2.16 -9.40
CA THR A 71 8.37 3.26 -9.46
C THR A 71 7.87 3.48 -10.88
N THR A 72 6.57 3.76 -11.01
CA THR A 72 5.98 4.27 -12.26
C THR A 72 5.80 5.79 -12.22
N ASN A 73 6.23 6.44 -11.14
CA ASN A 73 6.14 7.89 -10.97
C ASN A 73 7.28 8.57 -11.76
N VAL A 74 6.91 9.24 -12.85
CA VAL A 74 7.85 9.95 -13.72
C VAL A 74 8.61 11.04 -12.96
N GLY A 75 7.92 11.78 -12.07
CA GLY A 75 8.55 12.83 -11.27
C GLY A 75 9.59 12.25 -10.31
N ALA A 76 9.28 11.14 -9.64
CA ALA A 76 10.23 10.45 -8.77
C ALA A 76 11.44 9.91 -9.56
N THR A 77 11.20 9.39 -10.76
CA THR A 77 12.27 8.91 -11.66
C THR A 77 13.21 10.05 -12.05
N LEU A 78 12.68 11.22 -12.39
CA LEU A 78 13.48 12.38 -12.80
C LEU A 78 14.26 13.01 -11.63
N LEU A 79 13.65 13.08 -10.43
CA LEU A 79 14.23 13.77 -9.28
C LEU A 79 15.15 12.89 -8.43
N LEU A 80 14.83 11.60 -8.33
CA LEU A 80 15.52 10.65 -7.45
C LEU A 80 16.30 9.59 -8.22
N GLY A 81 16.14 9.50 -9.55
CA GLY A 81 16.96 8.61 -10.38
C GLY A 81 18.45 8.91 -10.21
N SER A 82 19.26 7.85 -10.20
CA SER A 82 20.72 7.96 -10.06
C SER A 82 21.43 7.45 -11.31
N ARG A 83 22.74 7.73 -11.45
CA ARG A 83 23.57 7.18 -12.53
C ARG A 83 23.67 5.64 -12.49
N TYR A 84 23.47 5.05 -11.31
CA TYR A 84 23.60 3.60 -11.08
C TYR A 84 22.25 2.88 -11.13
N ALA A 85 21.16 3.58 -10.79
CA ALA A 85 19.79 3.08 -10.86
C ALA A 85 18.89 4.19 -11.42
N GLY A 86 18.60 4.13 -12.72
CA GLY A 86 17.82 5.16 -13.41
C GLY A 86 16.36 5.25 -12.95
N THR A 87 15.84 4.18 -12.32
CA THR A 87 14.48 4.13 -11.78
C THR A 87 14.53 3.73 -10.31
N PRO A 88 14.11 4.60 -9.37
CA PRO A 88 13.97 4.24 -7.96
C PRO A 88 12.92 3.14 -7.76
N ASN A 89 13.02 2.39 -6.68
CA ASN A 89 11.94 1.52 -6.23
C ASN A 89 10.97 2.30 -5.33
N GLU A 90 9.68 1.96 -5.39
CA GLU A 90 8.75 2.19 -4.30
C GLU A 90 8.85 1.02 -3.31
N ARG A 91 9.06 1.36 -2.05
CA ARG A 91 9.11 0.41 -0.94
C ARG A 91 8.00 0.69 0.03
N TYR A 92 7.27 -0.36 0.37
CA TYR A 92 6.21 -0.37 1.38
C TYR A 92 6.68 -1.20 2.57
N VAL A 93 6.68 -0.61 3.75
CA VAL A 93 6.98 -1.30 5.02
C VAL A 93 5.69 -1.34 5.83
N ILE A 94 5.19 -2.55 6.07
CA ILE A 94 4.02 -2.81 6.88
C ILE A 94 4.47 -3.36 8.23
N THR A 95 4.10 -2.67 9.30
CA THR A 95 4.38 -3.09 10.68
C THR A 95 3.10 -3.62 11.32
N PHE A 96 3.22 -4.75 12.01
CA PHE A 96 2.13 -5.38 12.75
C PHE A 96 2.36 -5.24 14.25
N ALA A 97 1.34 -4.80 14.96
CA ALA A 97 1.31 -4.77 16.41
C ALA A 97 0.07 -5.54 16.91
N PRO A 98 0.23 -6.81 17.33
CA PRO A 98 -0.84 -7.59 17.92
C PRO A 98 -1.36 -6.95 19.23
N LEU A 99 -2.68 -6.88 19.36
CA LEU A 99 -3.42 -6.30 20.49
C LEU A 99 -4.53 -7.29 20.92
N GLY A 100 -4.13 -8.50 21.30
CA GLY A 100 -5.06 -9.58 21.63
C GLY A 100 -5.73 -10.16 20.37
N GLU A 101 -7.04 -10.01 20.24
CA GLU A 101 -7.81 -10.50 19.08
C GLU A 101 -7.72 -9.56 17.86
N GLU A 102 -7.15 -8.38 18.05
CA GLU A 102 -6.98 -7.38 17.01
C GLU A 102 -5.50 -7.18 16.70
N THR A 103 -5.20 -6.74 15.48
CA THR A 103 -3.85 -6.38 15.05
C THR A 103 -3.90 -4.96 14.51
N ARG A 104 -3.09 -4.07 15.09
CA ARG A 104 -2.84 -2.75 14.53
C ARG A 104 -1.81 -2.88 13.40
N VAL A 105 -2.15 -2.33 12.24
CA VAL A 105 -1.37 -2.40 11.00
C VAL A 105 -1.03 -0.99 10.56
N ILE A 106 0.25 -0.70 10.38
CA ILE A 106 0.74 0.62 9.96
C ILE A 106 1.59 0.44 8.71
N ALA A 107 1.30 1.21 7.66
CA ALA A 107 2.08 1.19 6.42
C ALA A 107 2.93 2.45 6.29
N SER A 108 4.16 2.28 5.80
CA SER A 108 5.04 3.38 5.37
C SER A 108 5.43 3.20 3.93
N ALA A 109 5.40 4.27 3.13
CA ALA A 109 5.90 4.26 1.76
C ALA A 109 7.16 5.13 1.64
N MET A 110 8.08 4.69 0.79
CA MET A 110 9.34 5.39 0.54
C MET A 110 9.82 5.11 -0.88
N PHE A 111 10.49 6.08 -1.49
CA PHE A 111 11.32 5.81 -2.66
C PHE A 111 12.69 5.31 -2.19
N VAL A 112 13.23 4.34 -2.90
CA VAL A 112 14.51 3.70 -2.59
C VAL A 112 15.40 3.76 -3.82
N THR A 113 16.58 4.34 -3.66
CA THR A 113 17.60 4.33 -4.71
C THR A 113 18.70 3.36 -4.32
N ASN A 114 19.28 2.69 -5.32
CA ASN A 114 20.30 1.65 -5.16
C ASN A 114 19.92 0.57 -4.12
N PRO A 115 18.73 -0.06 -4.25
CA PRO A 115 18.21 -1.00 -3.26
C PRO A 115 19.17 -2.18 -3.05
N GLY A 116 19.36 -2.59 -1.81
CA GLY A 116 20.23 -3.70 -1.44
C GLY A 116 21.74 -3.43 -1.53
N SER A 117 22.15 -2.19 -1.85
CA SER A 117 23.55 -1.78 -1.84
C SER A 117 23.92 -1.06 -0.53
N GLY A 118 25.22 -0.96 -0.24
CA GLY A 118 25.72 -0.12 0.86
C GLY A 118 25.49 1.40 0.67
N PHE A 119 24.99 1.81 -0.49
CA PHE A 119 24.64 3.19 -0.84
C PHE A 119 23.12 3.36 -1.04
N GLU A 120 22.31 2.49 -0.42
CA GLU A 120 20.86 2.61 -0.43
C GLU A 120 20.43 3.95 0.21
N GLN A 121 19.56 4.70 -0.47
CA GLN A 121 18.96 5.92 0.08
C GLN A 121 17.45 5.79 0.13
N LEU A 122 16.86 6.20 1.26
CA LEU A 122 15.42 6.18 1.49
C LEU A 122 14.88 7.61 1.47
N THR A 123 13.89 7.86 0.63
CA THR A 123 13.13 9.12 0.59
C THR A 123 11.71 8.84 1.05
N PRO A 124 11.32 9.24 2.27
CA PRO A 124 9.96 9.01 2.78
C PRO A 124 8.89 9.67 1.92
N VAL A 125 7.76 8.98 1.73
CA VAL A 125 6.55 9.55 1.14
C VAL A 125 5.52 9.70 2.26
N ASN A 126 5.15 10.95 2.56
CA ASN A 126 4.31 11.26 3.73
C ASN A 126 2.90 11.75 3.35
N ALA A 127 2.67 12.13 2.09
CA ALA A 127 1.37 12.60 1.61
C ALA A 127 1.22 12.33 0.10
N GLY A 128 0.00 12.52 -0.41
CA GLY A 128 -0.34 12.43 -1.82
C GLY A 128 -1.05 11.13 -2.23
N PRO A 129 -1.39 10.98 -3.53
CA PRO A 129 -2.34 9.95 -3.97
C PRO A 129 -1.94 8.51 -3.64
N GLY A 130 -0.63 8.22 -3.61
CA GLY A 130 -0.12 6.89 -3.24
C GLY A 130 -0.35 6.56 -1.76
N ILE A 131 -0.30 7.55 -0.88
CA ILE A 131 -0.60 7.41 0.55
C ILE A 131 -2.10 7.19 0.75
N ASP A 132 -2.94 7.97 0.06
CA ASP A 132 -4.39 7.80 0.09
C ASP A 132 -4.81 6.42 -0.43
N GLN A 133 -4.16 5.95 -1.50
CA GLN A 133 -4.39 4.61 -2.03
C GLN A 133 -3.97 3.53 -1.03
N THR A 134 -2.82 3.68 -0.39
CA THR A 134 -2.36 2.74 0.65
C THR A 134 -3.36 2.64 1.80
N GLN A 135 -3.95 3.77 2.23
CA GLN A 135 -4.98 3.77 3.27
C GLN A 135 -6.25 3.04 2.82
N ARG A 136 -6.68 3.21 1.56
CA ARG A 136 -7.82 2.48 0.99
C ARG A 136 -7.55 0.98 0.90
N ASP A 137 -6.36 0.59 0.47
CA ASP A 137 -5.94 -0.82 0.38
C ASP A 137 -5.99 -1.47 1.76
N LEU A 138 -5.48 -0.81 2.80
CA LEU A 138 -5.56 -1.29 4.18
C LEU A 138 -7.02 -1.47 4.66
N GLN A 139 -7.92 -0.56 4.29
CA GLN A 139 -9.35 -0.68 4.61
C GLN A 139 -10.01 -1.86 3.89
N GLN A 140 -9.64 -2.12 2.64
CA GLN A 140 -10.11 -3.29 1.90
C GLN A 140 -9.61 -4.59 2.54
N ILE A 141 -8.33 -4.65 2.92
CA ILE A 141 -7.75 -5.80 3.62
C ILE A 141 -8.47 -6.04 4.96
N LYS A 142 -8.79 -4.98 5.71
CA LYS A 142 -9.61 -5.09 6.93
C LYS A 142 -10.96 -5.76 6.63
N ALA A 143 -11.69 -5.26 5.63
CA ALA A 143 -13.00 -5.81 5.28
C ALA A 143 -12.92 -7.30 4.89
N MET A 144 -11.91 -7.69 4.11
CA MET A 144 -11.67 -9.09 3.73
C MET A 144 -11.29 -9.97 4.92
N ALA A 145 -10.45 -9.46 5.83
CA ALA A 145 -9.98 -10.20 6.99
C ALA A 145 -11.08 -10.45 8.03
N GLU A 146 -11.97 -9.48 8.21
CA GLU A 146 -13.06 -9.52 9.20
C GLU A 146 -14.32 -10.23 8.68
N THR A 147 -14.39 -10.50 7.37
CA THR A 147 -15.47 -11.32 6.82
C THR A 147 -15.27 -12.78 7.25
N PRO A 148 -16.28 -13.42 7.88
CA PRO A 148 -16.21 -14.83 8.24
C PRO A 148 -16.11 -15.70 6.99
N ASP A 149 -15.20 -16.68 6.99
CA ASP A 149 -15.05 -17.64 5.90
C ASP A 149 -16.33 -18.47 5.75
N THR A 150 -17.25 -18.02 4.88
CA THR A 150 -18.55 -18.69 4.66
C THR A 150 -18.43 -19.89 3.70
N SER A 151 -17.21 -20.37 3.47
CA SER A 151 -16.88 -21.52 2.62
C SER A 151 -16.18 -22.54 3.51
N VAL A 152 -16.91 -23.40 4.24
CA VAL A 152 -16.90 -24.87 4.04
C VAL A 152 -18.04 -25.57 4.82
N ALA A 153 -18.98 -24.84 5.45
CA ALA A 153 -20.01 -25.46 6.30
C ALA A 153 -21.19 -26.13 5.54
N ALA A 154 -21.19 -26.19 4.20
CA ALA A 154 -22.32 -26.69 3.40
C ALA A 154 -22.06 -28.01 2.65
N ALA A 155 -20.94 -28.70 2.86
CA ALA A 155 -20.77 -30.07 2.37
C ALA A 155 -21.25 -31.06 3.43
N LYS A 156 -22.57 -31.35 3.45
CA LYS A 156 -23.11 -32.49 4.23
C LYS A 156 -22.34 -33.77 3.85
N PRO A 157 -21.75 -34.51 4.81
CA PRO A 157 -21.19 -35.83 4.53
C PRO A 157 -22.36 -36.82 4.39
N GLY A 158 -22.66 -37.29 3.17
CA GLY A 158 -23.76 -38.26 3.03
C GLY A 158 -24.16 -38.78 1.65
N ALA A 159 -23.56 -38.36 0.54
CA ALA A 159 -23.90 -38.97 -0.75
C ALA A 159 -22.97 -40.15 -1.04
N LYS A 160 -23.42 -41.38 -0.72
CA LYS A 160 -22.79 -42.62 -1.21
C LYS A 160 -22.64 -42.54 -2.74
N PRO A 161 -21.47 -42.84 -3.31
CA PRO A 161 -21.34 -42.96 -4.76
C PRO A 161 -22.20 -44.14 -5.22
N ARG A 162 -23.18 -43.84 -6.11
CA ARG A 162 -24.00 -44.85 -6.76
C ARG A 162 -23.09 -45.67 -7.68
N ALA A 163 -22.99 -46.97 -7.41
CA ALA A 163 -22.21 -47.90 -8.21
C ALA A 163 -22.67 -47.84 -9.68
N VAL A 164 -21.74 -47.48 -10.56
CA VAL A 164 -21.89 -47.66 -12.01
C VAL A 164 -21.81 -49.16 -12.26
N THR A 165 -22.94 -49.75 -12.62
CA THR A 165 -22.97 -51.13 -13.13
C THR A 165 -22.72 -51.04 -14.63
N ARG A 166 -21.85 -51.93 -15.11
CA ARG A 166 -21.22 -52.00 -16.44
C ARG A 166 -22.12 -51.67 -17.62
#